data_AF-A0A972F5V8-F1
#
_entry.id   AF-A0A972F5V8-F1
#
_cell.length_a   1.000
_cell.length_b   1.000
_cell.length_c   1.000
_cell.angle_alpha   90.00
_cell.angle_beta   90.00
_cell.angle_gamma   90.00
#
_symmetry.space_group_name_H-M   'P 1'
#
loop_
_entity.id
_entity.type
_entity.pdbx_description
1 polymer ?
#
loop_
_entity_poly.entity_id
_entity_poly.type
_entity_poly.pdbx_seq_one_letter_code
_entity_poly.pdbx_strand_id
1 'polypeptide(L)'
;MKRYYLAEIERIEEDGETGYRCRASAYPGLLFEGGEILTDGNGVPVHRFTLVLVKEADHARLIGDPLMHPLPQVDLDVTISGIPAAAKNEMVSMLKSLGVDTSCIADTDGYREVIRELGRRNYPGFDENRFDVNG
;
A
#
# COMPACT_ATOMS: atom_id res chain seq x y z
N MET A 1 -15.67 -2.72 6.20
CA MET A 1 -14.46 -2.04 6.66
C MET A 1 -13.51 -1.76 5.49
N LYS A 2 -12.96 -0.55 5.38
CA LYS A 2 -11.89 -0.22 4.41
C LYS A 2 -10.61 -0.96 4.80
N ARG A 3 -9.72 -1.25 3.85
CA ARG A 3 -8.44 -1.93 4.15
C ARG A 3 -7.33 -1.39 3.27
N TYR A 4 -6.18 -1.19 3.90
CA TYR A 4 -4.97 -0.79 3.22
C TYR A 4 -4.31 -2.00 2.54
N TYR A 5 -3.77 -1.76 1.35
CA TYR A 5 -2.95 -2.72 0.62
C TYR A 5 -1.66 -2.04 0.18
N LEU A 6 -0.59 -2.81 0.08
CA LEU A 6 0.56 -2.45 -0.73
C LEU A 6 0.38 -3.10 -2.10
N ALA A 7 0.04 -2.28 -3.09
CA ALA A 7 -0.15 -2.71 -4.46
C ALA A 7 1.17 -2.59 -5.21
N GLU A 8 1.70 -3.69 -5.75
CA GLU A 8 2.94 -3.62 -6.53
C GLU A 8 2.76 -2.78 -7.80
N ILE A 9 3.84 -2.13 -8.21
CA ILE A 9 3.91 -1.33 -9.43
C ILE A 9 4.37 -2.25 -10.55
N GLU A 10 3.56 -2.35 -11.60
CA GLU A 10 3.85 -3.15 -12.77
C GLU A 10 4.21 -2.27 -13.96
N ARG A 11 5.19 -2.72 -14.75
CA ARG A 11 5.52 -2.13 -16.05
C ARG A 11 4.42 -2.52 -17.04
N ILE A 12 3.93 -1.55 -17.77
CA ILE A 12 2.95 -1.75 -18.84
C ILE A 12 3.50 -1.25 -20.17
N GLU A 13 3.03 -1.85 -21.25
CA GLU A 13 3.26 -1.36 -22.61
C GLU A 13 1.89 -1.01 -23.20
N GLU A 14 1.65 0.28 -23.42
CA GLU A 14 0.43 0.80 -24.04
C GLU A 14 0.82 1.69 -25.22
N ASP A 15 0.21 1.44 -26.38
CA ASP A 15 0.47 2.16 -27.64
C ASP A 15 1.96 2.25 -28.06
N GLY A 16 2.76 1.26 -27.66
CA GLY A 16 4.20 1.20 -27.95
C GLY A 16 5.07 2.02 -26.99
N GLU A 17 4.47 2.65 -25.98
CA GLU A 17 5.18 3.35 -24.91
C GLU A 17 5.23 2.49 -23.64
N THR A 18 6.37 2.52 -22.95
CA THR A 18 6.51 1.89 -21.64
C THR A 18 6.01 2.84 -20.57
N GLY A 19 5.03 2.40 -19.80
CA GLY A 19 4.52 3.08 -18.61
C GLY A 19 4.61 2.20 -17.36
N TYR A 20 4.15 2.75 -16.25
CA TYR A 20 4.04 2.04 -14.97
C TYR A 20 2.69 2.32 -14.35
N ARG A 21 2.08 1.31 -13.74
CA ARG A 21 0.81 1.46 -13.03
C ARG A 21 0.82 0.72 -11.70
N CYS A 22 0.00 1.20 -10.77
CA CYS A 22 -0.33 0.51 -9.53
C CYS A 22 -1.22 -0.70 -9.85
N ARG A 23 -0.94 -1.88 -9.29
CA ARG A 23 -1.73 -3.10 -9.52
C ARG A 23 -3.23 -2.92 -9.28
N ALA A 24 -3.63 -2.10 -8.32
CA ALA A 24 -5.04 -1.81 -8.04
C ALA A 24 -5.79 -1.27 -9.29
N SER A 25 -5.12 -0.48 -10.12
CA SER A 25 -5.69 0.08 -11.36
C SER A 25 -5.97 -0.99 -12.44
N ALA A 26 -5.39 -2.18 -12.32
CA ALA A 26 -5.62 -3.29 -13.25
C ALA A 26 -7.01 -3.94 -13.07
N TYR A 27 -7.77 -3.57 -12.02
CA TYR A 27 -9.09 -4.11 -11.73
C TYR A 27 -10.19 -3.13 -12.18
N PRO A 28 -10.93 -3.45 -13.26
CA PRO A 28 -11.98 -2.55 -13.75
C PRO A 28 -13.06 -2.29 -12.71
N GLY A 29 -13.34 -1.03 -12.40
CA GLY A 29 -14.36 -0.64 -11.42
C GLY A 29 -13.99 -0.96 -9.95
N LEU A 30 -12.72 -1.22 -9.65
CA LEU A 30 -12.25 -1.26 -8.27
C LEU A 30 -12.29 0.15 -7.67
N LEU A 31 -12.94 0.32 -6.51
CA LEU A 31 -12.94 1.59 -5.80
C LEU A 31 -11.78 1.63 -4.79
N PHE A 32 -10.77 2.44 -5.10
CA PHE A 32 -9.61 2.66 -4.22
C PHE A 32 -9.15 4.12 -4.25
N GLU A 33 -8.46 4.52 -3.18
CA GLU A 33 -7.75 5.80 -3.07
C GLU A 33 -6.24 5.54 -3.00
N GLY A 34 -5.45 6.47 -3.55
CA GLY A 34 -3.99 6.42 -3.61
C GLY A 34 -3.46 5.84 -4.91
N GLY A 35 -2.32 5.13 -4.82
CA GLY A 35 -1.67 4.54 -5.99
C GLY A 35 -0.67 5.48 -6.68
N GLU A 36 -0.29 6.58 -6.04
CA GLU A 36 0.74 7.49 -6.50
C GLU A 36 2.08 6.76 -6.65
N ILE A 37 2.77 7.00 -7.76
CA ILE A 37 4.06 6.38 -8.07
C ILE A 37 5.11 7.49 -8.10
N LEU A 38 6.10 7.41 -7.20
CA LEU A 38 7.26 8.27 -7.29
C LEU A 38 8.21 7.72 -8.36
N THR A 39 8.54 8.54 -9.34
CA THR A 39 9.47 8.20 -10.41
C THR A 39 10.80 8.93 -10.28
N ASP A 40 11.87 8.32 -10.81
CA ASP A 40 13.17 8.96 -10.97
C ASP A 40 13.19 9.92 -12.17
N GLY A 41 14.36 10.53 -12.44
CA GLY A 41 14.54 11.43 -13.59
C GLY A 41 14.32 10.80 -14.96
N ASN A 42 14.18 9.47 -15.05
CA ASN A 42 13.92 8.72 -16.27
C ASN A 42 12.47 8.18 -16.35
N GLY A 43 11.61 8.52 -15.38
CA GLY A 43 10.24 8.00 -15.32
C GLY A 43 10.13 6.58 -14.75
N VAL A 44 11.20 6.02 -14.19
CA VAL A 44 11.20 4.68 -13.58
C VAL A 44 10.76 4.78 -12.11
N PRO A 45 9.86 3.91 -11.62
CA PRO A 45 9.46 3.91 -10.22
C PRO A 45 10.64 3.74 -9.27
N VAL A 46 10.72 4.63 -8.28
CA VAL A 46 11.73 4.56 -7.21
C VAL A 46 11.42 3.41 -6.25
N HIS A 47 10.14 3.06 -6.11
CA HIS A 47 9.66 2.00 -5.23
C HIS A 47 8.90 0.93 -6.01
N ARG A 48 8.82 -0.27 -5.42
CA ARG A 48 8.16 -1.44 -6.04
C ARG A 48 6.65 -1.49 -5.83
N PHE A 49 6.11 -0.67 -4.93
CA PHE A 49 4.71 -0.69 -4.55
C PHE A 49 4.22 0.71 -4.25
N THR A 50 2.89 0.86 -4.20
CA THR A 50 2.19 2.04 -3.70
C THR A 50 1.24 1.64 -2.58
N LEU A 51 0.93 2.56 -1.68
CA LEU A 51 -0.12 2.37 -0.68
C LEU A 51 -1.47 2.70 -1.33
N VAL A 52 -2.44 1.80 -1.18
CA VAL A 52 -3.83 2.04 -1.60
C VAL A 52 -4.80 1.70 -0.48
N LEU A 53 -5.92 2.42 -0.42
CA LEU A 53 -7.03 2.12 0.47
C LEU A 53 -8.22 1.62 -0.35
N VAL A 54 -8.66 0.40 -0.10
CA VAL A 54 -9.71 -0.27 -0.87
C VAL A 54 -10.98 -0.42 -0.04
N LYS A 55 -12.14 -0.17 -0.66
CA LYS A 55 -13.46 -0.34 -0.02
C LYS A 55 -13.79 -1.82 0.22
N GLU A 56 -14.53 -2.09 1.29
CA GLU A 56 -14.89 -3.46 1.72
C GLU A 56 -15.46 -4.36 0.63
N ALA A 57 -16.39 -3.82 -0.16
CA ALA A 57 -17.13 -4.57 -1.18
C ALA A 57 -16.20 -5.19 -2.24
N ASP A 58 -15.00 -4.62 -2.41
CA ASP A 58 -14.05 -5.01 -3.44
C ASP A 58 -12.94 -5.94 -2.92
N HIS A 59 -12.82 -6.18 -1.61
CA HIS A 59 -11.73 -6.99 -1.06
C HIS A 59 -11.73 -8.41 -1.61
N ALA A 60 -12.91 -8.99 -1.83
CA ALA A 60 -13.05 -10.33 -2.38
C ALA A 60 -12.37 -10.49 -3.76
N ARG A 61 -12.24 -9.40 -4.52
CA ARG A 61 -11.63 -9.39 -5.85
C ARG A 61 -10.10 -9.42 -5.79
N LEU A 62 -9.53 -9.04 -4.65
CA LEU A 62 -8.09 -8.96 -4.42
C LEU A 62 -7.56 -10.23 -3.73
N ILE A 63 -8.45 -11.10 -3.23
CA ILE A 63 -8.04 -12.35 -2.58
C ILE A 63 -7.27 -13.21 -3.58
N GLY A 64 -6.03 -13.56 -3.21
CA GLY A 64 -5.17 -14.44 -3.99
C GLY A 64 -4.38 -13.75 -5.09
N ASP A 65 -4.51 -12.43 -5.28
CA ASP A 65 -3.58 -11.71 -6.17
C ASP A 65 -2.24 -11.52 -5.44
N PRO A 66 -1.14 -12.08 -5.98
CA PRO A 66 0.17 -12.05 -5.31
C PRO A 66 0.83 -10.67 -5.33
N LEU A 67 0.29 -9.70 -6.07
CA LEU A 67 0.77 -8.32 -6.20
C LEU A 67 -0.09 -7.33 -5.40
N MET A 68 -1.13 -7.81 -4.70
CA MET A 68 -1.98 -7.02 -3.81
C MET A 68 -1.82 -7.50 -2.37
N HIS A 69 -0.92 -6.85 -1.63
CA HIS A 69 -0.54 -7.30 -0.29
C HIS A 69 -1.41 -6.63 0.78
N PRO A 70 -2.31 -7.36 1.46
CA PRO A 70 -3.17 -6.76 2.50
C PRO A 70 -2.36 -6.39 3.74
N LEU A 71 -2.59 -5.18 4.26
CA LEU A 71 -2.09 -4.79 5.57
C LEU A 71 -3.07 -5.22 6.69
N PRO A 72 -2.64 -5.20 7.97
CA PRO A 72 -3.50 -5.51 9.10
C PRO A 72 -4.80 -4.69 9.08
N GLN A 73 -5.92 -5.38 9.29
CA GLN A 73 -7.24 -4.76 9.36
C GLN A 73 -7.52 -4.34 10.80
N VAL A 74 -6.94 -3.20 11.19
CA VAL A 74 -7.07 -2.58 12.52
C VAL A 74 -7.28 -1.08 12.34
N ASP A 75 -7.80 -0.40 13.37
CA ASP A 75 -7.94 1.06 13.35
C ASP A 75 -6.56 1.74 13.35
N LEU A 76 -6.45 2.92 12.73
CA LEU A 76 -5.20 3.67 12.66
C LEU A 76 -4.64 4.02 14.06
N ASP A 77 -5.52 4.24 15.04
CA ASP A 77 -5.14 4.63 16.39
C ASP A 77 -4.71 3.45 17.28
N VAL A 78 -4.71 2.22 16.73
CA VAL A 78 -4.18 1.05 17.44
C VAL A 78 -2.66 1.14 17.52
N THR A 79 -2.12 0.88 18.72
CA THR A 79 -0.68 0.76 18.91
C THR A 79 -0.14 -0.48 18.22
N ILE A 80 1.11 -0.45 17.76
CA ILE A 80 1.72 -1.63 17.12
C ILE A 80 1.69 -2.84 18.06
N SER A 81 1.90 -2.66 19.36
CA SER A 81 1.76 -3.74 20.35
C SER A 81 0.36 -4.38 20.37
N GLY A 82 -0.69 -3.60 20.09
CA GLY A 82 -2.09 -4.05 20.06
C GLY A 82 -2.48 -4.87 18.83
N ILE A 83 -1.69 -4.83 17.75
CA ILE A 83 -1.92 -5.67 16.56
C ILE A 83 -1.59 -7.14 16.91
N PRO A 84 -2.44 -8.12 16.52
CA PRO A 84 -2.13 -9.54 16.72
C PRO A 84 -0.75 -9.92 16.18
N ALA A 85 0.00 -10.73 16.95
CA ALA A 85 1.38 -11.09 16.60
C ALA A 85 1.51 -11.75 15.22
N ALA A 86 0.56 -12.62 14.84
CA ALA A 86 0.52 -13.23 13.51
C ALA A 86 0.43 -12.17 12.39
N ALA A 87 -0.51 -11.23 12.49
CA ALA A 87 -0.69 -10.16 11.50
C ALA A 87 0.54 -9.24 11.41
N LYS A 88 1.22 -8.98 12.54
CA LYS A 88 2.49 -8.25 12.54
C LYS A 88 3.59 -9.00 11.81
N ASN A 89 3.76 -10.28 12.09
CA ASN A 89 4.80 -11.10 11.47
C ASN A 89 4.58 -11.21 9.95
N GLU A 90 3.33 -11.35 9.52
CA GLU A 90 2.94 -11.33 8.11
C GLU A 90 3.28 -9.98 7.46
N MET A 91 2.89 -8.87 8.10
CA MET A 91 3.21 -7.53 7.62
C MET A 91 4.72 -7.30 7.50
N VAL A 92 5.50 -7.64 8.53
CA VAL A 92 6.97 -7.51 8.50
C VAL A 92 7.60 -8.37 7.42
N SER A 93 7.14 -9.60 7.23
CA SER A 93 7.67 -10.51 6.20
C SER A 93 7.39 -9.99 4.80
N MET A 94 6.18 -9.48 4.57
CA MET A 94 5.76 -8.86 3.32
C MET A 94 6.54 -7.57 3.02
N LEU A 95 6.72 -6.70 4.01
CA LEU A 95 7.52 -5.49 3.83
C LEU A 95 8.98 -5.81 3.46
N LYS A 96 9.57 -6.83 4.09
CA LYS A 96 10.91 -7.32 3.74
C LYS A 96 10.96 -7.85 2.31
N SER A 97 9.95 -8.59 1.84
CA SER A 97 9.93 -9.09 0.44
C SER A 97 9.79 -7.96 -0.59
N LEU A 98 9.20 -6.82 -0.18
CA LEU A 98 9.10 -5.59 -0.96
C LEU A 98 10.34 -4.69 -0.85
N GLY A 99 11.36 -5.09 -0.06
CA GLY A 99 12.60 -4.33 0.11
C GLY A 99 12.48 -3.13 1.06
N VAL A 100 11.46 -3.12 1.93
CA VAL A 100 11.28 -2.09 2.95
C VAL A 100 12.09 -2.47 4.19
N ASP A 101 12.93 -1.55 4.64
CA ASP A 101 13.51 -1.66 5.98
C ASP A 101 12.40 -1.54 7.03
N THR A 102 12.25 -2.58 7.84
CA THR A 102 11.21 -2.67 8.86
C THR A 102 11.67 -2.18 10.23
N SER A 103 12.90 -1.67 10.36
CA SER A 103 13.41 -1.11 11.61
C SER A 103 12.53 0.05 12.10
N CYS A 104 12.10 0.94 11.19
CA CYS A 104 11.21 2.06 11.51
C CYS A 104 9.82 1.65 12.01
N ILE A 105 9.38 0.41 11.72
CA ILE A 105 8.08 -0.11 12.16
C ILE A 105 8.16 -0.69 13.57
N ALA A 106 9.34 -1.15 14.00
CA ALA A 106 9.55 -1.62 15.37
C ALA A 106 9.57 -0.47 16.37
N ASP A 107 10.00 0.72 15.93
CA ASP A 107 10.20 1.90 16.76
C ASP A 107 9.04 2.91 16.71
N THR A 108 7.95 2.59 16.00
CA THR A 108 6.75 3.45 15.90
C THR A 108 5.71 3.09 16.96
N ASP A 109 5.08 4.11 17.54
CA ASP A 109 4.13 3.97 18.63
C ASP A 109 2.75 3.50 18.13
N GLY A 110 2.39 3.90 16.89
CA GLY A 110 1.05 3.69 16.33
C GLY A 110 1.02 3.16 14.91
N TYR A 111 -0.01 2.38 14.59
CA TYR A 111 -0.24 1.88 13.23
C TYR A 111 -0.41 3.01 12.21
N ARG A 112 -0.99 4.14 12.64
CA ARG A 112 -1.05 5.39 11.89
C ARG A 112 0.30 5.84 11.34
N GLU A 113 1.36 5.74 12.14
CA GLU A 113 2.70 6.16 11.74
C GLU A 113 3.25 5.23 10.65
N VAL A 114 3.03 3.93 10.78
CA VAL A 114 3.38 2.94 9.74
C VAL A 114 2.67 3.26 8.42
N ILE A 115 1.36 3.51 8.45
CA ILE A 115 0.61 3.89 7.24
C ILE A 115 1.15 5.18 6.63
N ARG A 116 1.42 6.19 7.46
CA ARG A 116 2.00 7.47 7.02
C ARG A 116 3.37 7.29 6.37
N GLU A 117 4.26 6.51 6.98
CA GLU A 117 5.58 6.23 6.44
C GLU A 117 5.50 5.49 5.09
N LEU A 118 4.64 4.48 4.98
CA LEU A 118 4.45 3.73 3.75
C LEU A 118 3.88 4.61 2.62
N GLY A 119 2.90 5.46 2.91
CA GLY A 119 2.36 6.42 1.93
C GLY A 119 3.40 7.47 1.50
N ARG A 120 4.19 7.98 2.44
CA ARG A 120 5.22 8.99 2.18
C ARG A 120 6.36 8.54 1.28
N ARG A 121 6.55 7.23 1.11
CA ARG A 121 7.53 6.68 0.16
C ARG A 121 7.26 7.16 -1.26
N ASN A 122 6.00 7.08 -1.72
CA ASN A 122 5.66 7.51 -3.07
C ASN A 122 5.09 8.92 -3.14
N TYR A 123 4.55 9.44 -2.04
CA TYR A 123 3.99 10.77 -2.00
C TYR A 123 4.42 11.50 -0.73
N PRO A 124 5.49 12.33 -0.77
CA PRO A 124 6.01 13.01 0.43
C PRO A 124 4.95 13.85 1.18
N GLY A 125 3.94 14.35 0.48
CA GLY A 125 2.81 15.10 1.04
C GLY A 125 1.67 14.24 1.59
N PHE A 126 1.85 12.92 1.70
CA PHE A 126 0.82 12.00 2.18
C PHE A 126 0.38 12.34 3.62
N ASP A 127 -0.93 12.43 3.79
CA ASP A 127 -1.63 12.68 5.05
C ASP A 127 -2.69 11.60 5.25
N GLU A 128 -2.42 10.70 6.19
CA GLU A 128 -3.29 9.57 6.48
C GLU A 128 -4.66 9.97 7.07
N ASN A 129 -4.80 11.20 7.59
CA ASN A 129 -6.09 11.70 8.10
C ASN A 129 -7.03 12.15 6.97
N ARG A 130 -6.46 12.44 5.80
CA ARG A 130 -7.20 12.84 4.60
C ARG A 130 -7.31 11.73 3.57
N PHE A 131 -6.64 10.61 3.82
CA PHE A 131 -6.60 9.46 2.94
C PHE A 131 -7.80 8.57 3.18
N ASP A 132 -8.82 8.73 2.35
CA ASP A 132 -10.05 7.98 2.49
C ASP A 132 -10.68 7.67 1.13
N VAL A 133 -11.18 6.44 0.98
CA VAL A 133 -11.94 6.07 -0.22
C VAL A 133 -13.41 6.37 0.00
N ASN A 134 -13.90 7.44 -0.63
CA ASN A 134 -15.29 7.84 -0.60
C ASN A 134 -16.02 7.31 -1.83
N GLY A 135 -17.03 6.48 -1.60
CA GLY A 135 -17.94 5.95 -2.59
C GLY A 135 -19.00 5.11 -1.93
#